data_AF-A0A972MIG5-F1
#
_entry.id   AF-A0A972MIG5-F1
#
_cell.length_a   1.000
_cell.length_b   1.000
_cell.length_c   1.000
_cell.angle_alpha   90.00
_cell.angle_beta   90.00
_cell.angle_gamma   90.00
#
_symmetry.space_group_name_H-M   'P 1'
#
loop_
_entity.id
_entity.type
_entity.pdbx_description
1 polymer ?
#
loop_
_entity_poly.entity_id
_entity_poly.type
_entity_poly.pdbx_seq_one_letter_code
_entity_poly.pdbx_strand_id
1 'polypeptide(L)'
;MKRFAFVLVLVAIVWFTFAKALRAEVLSTEEKELYAAYFFVEKKPPTTLGYIFTDFGPGNINFLERIDIVLDKEGRVTGVLIVYTPTDGFRRQVFLPRPHGWVFQEVRPNAKGKKIVIRTVTSSELGKIR
;
A
#
# COMPACT_ATOMS: atom_id res chain seq x y z
N MET A 1 8.98 -42.33 -28.48
CA MET A 1 9.68 -41.53 -27.45
C MET A 1 9.72 -40.02 -27.73
N LYS A 2 10.01 -39.53 -28.95
CA LYS A 2 10.15 -38.08 -29.25
C LYS A 2 8.90 -37.22 -29.00
N ARG A 3 7.68 -37.75 -29.18
CA ARG A 3 6.41 -37.01 -28.96
C ARG A 3 6.12 -36.75 -27.48
N PHE A 4 6.49 -37.67 -26.59
CA PHE A 4 6.31 -37.50 -25.14
C PHE A 4 7.23 -36.41 -24.57
N ALA A 5 8.47 -36.33 -25.06
CA ALA A 5 9.40 -35.27 -24.69
C ALA A 5 8.87 -33.88 -25.10
N PHE A 6 8.26 -33.78 -26.29
CA PHE A 6 7.70 -32.52 -26.79
C PHE A 6 6.51 -32.03 -25.95
N VAL A 7 5.63 -32.95 -25.51
CA VAL A 7 4.50 -32.63 -24.63
C VAL A 7 4.98 -32.20 -23.24
N LEU A 8 5.97 -32.89 -22.67
CA LEU A 8 6.57 -32.50 -21.38
C LEU A 8 7.23 -31.12 -21.44
N VAL A 9 7.91 -30.79 -22.55
CA VAL A 9 8.50 -29.46 -22.76
C VAL A 9 7.42 -28.38 -22.90
N LEU A 10 6.33 -28.65 -23.63
CA LEU A 10 5.20 -27.73 -23.75
C LEU A 10 4.51 -27.47 -22.41
N VAL A 11 4.28 -28.53 -21.62
CA VAL A 11 3.70 -28.41 -20.27
C VAL A 11 4.65 -27.63 -19.35
N ALA A 12 5.96 -27.88 -19.42
CA ALA A 12 6.95 -27.14 -18.64
C ALA A 12 6.98 -25.66 -19.02
N ILE A 13 6.91 -25.31 -20.32
CA ILE A 13 6.87 -23.92 -20.79
C ILE A 13 5.60 -23.22 -20.31
N VAL A 14 4.44 -23.86 -20.43
CA VAL A 14 3.16 -23.32 -19.94
C VAL A 14 3.19 -23.16 -18.41
N TRP A 15 3.75 -24.12 -17.68
CA TRP A 15 3.90 -24.02 -16.22
C TRP A 15 4.84 -22.87 -15.81
N PHE A 16 5.93 -22.67 -16.56
CA PHE A 16 6.93 -21.65 -16.27
C PHE A 16 6.44 -20.23 -16.60
N THR A 17 5.60 -20.06 -17.63
CA THR A 17 4.98 -18.76 -17.93
C THR A 17 3.91 -18.38 -16.91
N PHE A 18 3.15 -19.35 -16.38
CA PHE A 18 2.20 -19.10 -15.28
C PHE A 18 2.89 -18.82 -13.95
N ALA A 19 4.07 -19.41 -13.68
CA ALA A 19 4.80 -19.21 -12.42
C ALA A 19 5.32 -17.77 -12.24
N LYS A 20 5.49 -17.00 -13.32
CA LYS A 20 5.94 -15.59 -13.24
C LYS A 20 4.87 -14.63 -12.70
N ALA A 21 3.61 -15.05 -12.59
CA ALA A 21 2.48 -14.17 -12.25
C ALA A 21 2.34 -13.83 -10.74
N LEU A 22 3.29 -14.24 -9.90
CA LEU A 22 3.23 -14.07 -8.45
C LEU A 22 4.57 -13.59 -7.88
N ARG A 23 5.15 -12.54 -8.48
CA ARG A 23 6.15 -11.75 -7.77
C ARG A 23 5.45 -10.59 -7.09
N ALA A 24 5.42 -10.68 -5.78
CA ALA A 24 5.15 -9.54 -4.94
C ALA A 24 6.32 -8.56 -5.13
N GLU A 25 5.97 -7.36 -5.58
CA GLU A 25 6.88 -6.35 -6.10
C GLU A 25 6.45 -4.97 -5.60
N VAL A 26 7.45 -4.21 -5.13
CA VAL A 26 7.34 -2.77 -4.88
C VAL A 26 7.64 -2.08 -6.20
N LEU A 27 6.63 -1.45 -6.79
CA LEU A 27 6.70 -0.85 -8.12
C LEU A 27 7.35 0.54 -8.10
N SER A 28 7.14 1.30 -7.03
CA SER A 28 7.75 2.61 -6.82
C SER A 28 7.88 2.91 -5.33
N THR A 29 8.87 3.74 -4.99
CA THR A 29 9.08 4.30 -3.65
C THR A 29 9.51 5.74 -3.81
N GLU A 30 8.79 6.65 -3.18
CA GLU A 30 9.06 8.07 -3.15
C GLU A 30 9.06 8.54 -1.69
N GLU A 31 9.93 9.49 -1.37
CA GLU A 31 9.88 10.19 -0.09
C GLU A 31 9.36 11.60 -0.33
N LYS A 32 8.24 11.94 0.29
CA LYS A 32 7.65 13.27 0.19
C LYS A 32 7.55 13.91 1.56
N GLU A 33 7.87 15.20 1.63
CA GLU A 33 7.61 15.97 2.83
C GLU A 33 6.15 16.45 2.80
N LEU A 34 5.35 15.96 3.73
CA LEU A 34 3.93 16.30 3.82
C LEU A 34 3.66 17.10 5.09
N TYR A 35 2.78 18.09 4.94
CA TYR A 35 2.16 18.83 6.03
C TYR A 35 0.91 18.10 6.56
N ALA A 36 0.15 17.48 5.66
CA ALA A 36 -1.02 16.69 6.02
C ALA A 36 -1.34 15.59 4.99
N ALA A 37 -2.03 14.54 5.43
CA ALA A 37 -2.54 13.46 4.59
C ALA A 37 -3.93 13.02 5.04
N TYR A 38 -4.88 12.97 4.11
CA TYR A 38 -6.28 12.61 4.37
C TYR A 38 -6.70 11.46 3.46
N PHE A 39 -7.35 10.44 4.02
CA PHE A 39 -7.82 9.26 3.30
C PHE A 39 -9.35 9.14 3.42
N PHE A 40 -10.04 9.11 2.28
CA PHE A 40 -11.49 9.07 2.23
C PHE A 40 -11.96 7.64 1.94
N VAL A 41 -12.48 6.96 2.95
CA VAL A 41 -12.97 5.58 2.84
C VAL A 41 -14.37 5.45 3.43
N GLU A 42 -15.12 4.48 2.93
CA GLU A 42 -16.44 4.15 3.46
C GLU A 42 -16.31 3.62 4.90
N LYS A 43 -17.00 4.26 5.86
CA LYS A 43 -16.94 3.87 7.27
C LYS A 43 -17.76 2.58 7.49
N LYS A 44 -17.08 1.43 7.52
CA LYS A 44 -17.66 0.12 7.83
C LYS A 44 -16.99 -0.48 9.07
N PRO A 45 -17.69 -1.15 9.99
CA PRO A 45 -17.05 -1.86 11.09
C PRO A 45 -15.96 -2.81 10.54
N PRO A 46 -14.74 -2.86 11.13
CA PRO A 46 -14.28 -2.23 12.37
C PRO A 46 -13.70 -0.82 12.21
N THR A 47 -13.70 -0.21 11.01
CA THR A 47 -13.24 1.19 10.81
C THR A 47 -14.12 2.23 11.50
N THR A 48 -15.27 1.82 12.03
CA THR A 48 -16.12 2.60 12.94
C THR A 48 -15.56 2.67 14.37
N LEU A 49 -14.64 1.76 14.75
CA LEU A 49 -13.93 1.86 16.01
C LEU A 49 -12.97 3.06 15.92
N GLY A 50 -13.12 4.05 16.79
CA GLY A 50 -12.38 5.32 16.80
C GLY A 50 -10.86 5.23 17.01
N TYR A 51 -10.24 4.09 16.68
CA TYR A 51 -8.82 3.80 16.83
C TYR A 51 -8.04 3.79 15.50
N ILE A 52 -8.73 3.90 14.36
CA ILE A 52 -8.08 3.97 13.04
C ILE A 52 -7.97 5.43 12.61
N PHE A 53 -6.74 5.90 12.41
CA PHE A 53 -6.49 7.25 11.92
C PHE A 53 -6.57 7.25 10.39
N THR A 54 -7.49 8.02 9.82
CA THR A 54 -7.56 8.29 8.37
C THR A 54 -7.29 9.77 8.05
N ASP A 55 -7.07 10.57 9.09
CA ASP A 55 -6.84 12.00 9.04
C ASP A 55 -5.52 12.31 9.79
N PHE A 56 -4.52 12.72 9.02
CA PHE A 56 -3.22 13.14 9.51
C PHE A 56 -3.03 14.62 9.16
N GLY A 57 -3.67 15.50 9.93
CA GLY A 57 -3.45 16.92 9.91
C GLY A 57 -2.14 17.38 10.57
N PRO A 58 -1.92 18.70 10.67
CA PRO A 58 -0.67 19.28 11.16
C PRO A 58 -0.29 18.88 12.59
N GLY A 59 -1.29 18.62 13.42
CA GLY A 59 -1.10 18.23 14.82
C GLY A 59 -0.64 16.78 15.02
N ASN A 60 -0.86 15.91 14.02
CA ASN A 60 -0.63 14.47 14.17
C ASN A 60 0.09 13.83 12.95
N ILE A 61 0.50 14.60 11.95
CA ILE A 61 1.26 14.11 10.78
C ILE A 61 2.55 13.38 11.16
N ASN A 62 3.15 13.73 12.31
CA ASN A 62 4.34 13.06 12.84
C ASN A 62 4.12 11.59 13.23
N PHE A 63 2.86 11.16 13.42
CA PHE A 63 2.54 9.76 13.67
C PHE A 63 2.56 8.93 12.39
N LEU A 64 2.39 9.55 11.21
CA LEU A 64 2.39 8.86 9.94
C LEU A 64 3.82 8.52 9.50
N GLU A 65 4.07 7.24 9.23
CA GLU A 65 5.39 6.75 8.83
C GLU A 65 5.44 6.43 7.33
N ARG A 66 4.41 5.76 6.83
CA ARG A 66 4.39 5.19 5.50
C ARG A 66 2.98 5.08 4.93
N ILE A 67 2.89 5.27 3.61
CA ILE A 67 1.70 5.08 2.81
C ILE A 67 2.05 4.11 1.68
N ASP A 68 1.34 3.01 1.56
CA ASP A 68 1.47 2.10 0.42
C ASP A 68 0.17 2.11 -0.40
N ILE A 69 0.25 2.60 -1.63
CA ILE A 69 -0.82 2.51 -2.62
C ILE A 69 -0.79 1.11 -3.22
N VAL A 70 -1.87 0.35 -3.06
CA VAL A 70 -1.92 -1.06 -3.42
C VAL A 70 -2.65 -1.26 -4.73
N LEU A 71 -1.97 -1.84 -5.72
CA LEU A 71 -2.52 -2.14 -7.04
C LEU A 71 -2.91 -3.63 -7.17
N ASP A 72 -4.00 -3.91 -7.89
CA ASP A 72 -4.30 -5.25 -8.39
C ASP A 72 -3.40 -5.62 -9.58
N LYS A 73 -3.64 -6.81 -10.13
CA LYS A 73 -2.91 -7.33 -11.30
C LYS A 73 -3.19 -6.55 -12.58
N GLU A 74 -4.30 -5.81 -12.61
CA GLU A 74 -4.71 -4.95 -13.72
C GLU A 74 -4.21 -3.50 -13.53
N GLY A 75 -3.43 -3.22 -12.48
CA GLY A 75 -2.88 -1.89 -12.18
C GLY A 75 -3.89 -0.93 -11.55
N ARG A 76 -5.06 -1.41 -11.13
CA ARG A 76 -6.09 -0.59 -10.48
C ARG A 76 -5.82 -0.51 -8.98
N VAL A 77 -6.10 0.64 -8.39
CA VAL A 77 -5.98 0.84 -6.95
C VAL A 77 -7.05 0.03 -6.22
N THR A 78 -6.61 -0.90 -5.38
CA THR A 78 -7.48 -1.75 -4.56
C THR A 78 -7.64 -1.22 -3.14
N GLY A 79 -6.63 -0.49 -2.66
CA GLY A 79 -6.62 0.07 -1.33
C GLY A 79 -5.35 0.86 -1.04
N VAL A 80 -5.31 1.42 0.17
CA VAL A 80 -4.14 2.09 0.71
C VAL A 80 -3.81 1.47 2.05
N LEU A 81 -2.59 1.00 2.24
CA LEU A 81 -2.08 0.60 3.53
C LEU A 81 -1.39 1.80 4.18
N ILE A 82 -1.86 2.19 5.36
CA ILE A 82 -1.23 3.23 6.15
C ILE A 82 -0.49 2.61 7.33
N VAL A 83 0.70 3.13 7.61
CA VAL A 83 1.50 2.74 8.77
C VAL A 83 1.76 3.96 9.62
N TYR A 84 1.40 3.87 10.90
CA TYR A 84 1.53 4.98 11.83
C TYR A 84 1.70 4.51 13.26
N THR A 85 2.33 5.34 14.08
CA THR A 85 2.53 5.13 15.52
C THR A 85 2.01 6.34 16.27
N PRO A 86 0.80 6.27 16.87
CA PRO A 86 0.23 7.37 17.63
C PRO A 86 0.84 7.44 19.03
N THR A 87 0.27 8.29 19.89
CA THR A 87 0.83 8.65 21.21
C THR A 87 0.98 7.50 22.21
N ASP A 88 0.30 6.38 21.98
CA ASP A 88 0.43 5.18 22.81
C ASP A 88 1.68 4.33 22.47
N GLY A 89 2.42 4.71 21.42
CA GLY A 89 3.65 4.04 21.00
C GLY A 89 3.43 2.72 20.25
N PHE A 90 2.19 2.29 20.04
CA PHE A 90 1.90 1.05 19.33
C PHE A 90 1.80 1.30 17.82
N ARG A 91 2.74 0.75 17.07
CA ARG A 91 2.74 0.81 15.61
C ARG A 91 1.56 0.06 15.04
N ARG A 92 0.80 0.74 14.18
CA ARG A 92 -0.40 0.23 13.50
C ARG A 92 -0.16 0.13 12.01
N GLN A 93 -0.64 -0.96 11.42
CA GLN A 93 -0.63 -1.18 9.99
C GLN A 93 -2.09 -1.43 9.57
N VAL A 94 -2.68 -0.48 8.85
CA VAL A 94 -4.11 -0.51 8.53
C VAL A 94 -4.31 -0.45 7.03
N PHE A 95 -4.89 -1.52 6.49
CA PHE A 95 -5.32 -1.54 5.10
C PHE A 95 -6.72 -0.91 4.97
N LEU A 96 -6.81 0.12 4.15
CA LEU A 96 -8.03 0.84 3.80
C LEU A 96 -8.51 0.36 2.43
N PRO A 97 -9.48 -0.57 2.35
CA PRO A 97 -9.97 -1.08 1.08
C PRO A 97 -10.84 -0.04 0.38
N ARG A 98 -10.78 -0.01 -0.96
CA ARG A 98 -11.66 0.81 -1.83
C ARG A 98 -11.76 2.28 -1.39
N PRO A 99 -10.64 3.01 -1.30
CA PRO A 99 -10.67 4.43 -1.00
C PRO A 99 -11.40 5.19 -2.11
N HIS A 100 -12.25 6.13 -1.71
CA HIS A 100 -12.87 7.11 -2.62
C HIS A 100 -11.84 8.14 -3.11
N GLY A 101 -10.77 8.34 -2.34
CA GLY A 101 -9.65 9.19 -2.72
C GLY A 101 -8.72 9.46 -1.53
N TRP A 102 -7.70 10.26 -1.79
CA TRP A 102 -6.79 10.78 -0.78
C TRP A 102 -6.31 12.18 -1.18
N VAL A 103 -5.86 12.95 -0.19
CA VAL A 103 -5.26 14.26 -0.40
C VAL A 103 -3.95 14.30 0.39
N PHE A 104 -2.87 14.64 -0.31
CA PHE A 104 -1.57 14.92 0.28
C PHE A 104 -1.31 16.41 0.17
N GLN A 105 -1.12 17.08 1.31
CA GLN A 105 -0.74 18.48 1.35
C GLN A 105 0.76 18.55 1.56
N GLU A 106 1.46 19.06 0.55
CA GLU A 106 2.89 19.32 0.62
C GLU A 106 3.16 20.53 1.54
N VAL A 107 4.39 20.61 2.02
CA VAL A 107 4.82 21.66 2.95
C VAL A 107 4.84 23.02 2.25
N ARG A 108 4.25 24.02 2.89
CA ARG A 108 4.38 25.43 2.47
C ARG A 108 5.71 26.00 2.96
N PRO A 109 6.27 27.03 2.31
CA PRO A 109 7.44 27.74 2.84
C PRO A 109 7.19 28.14 4.30
N ASN A 110 8.12 27.79 5.20
CA ASN A 110 8.07 28.02 6.66
C ASN A 110 7.09 27.17 7.49
N ALA A 111 6.41 26.17 6.89
CA ALA A 111 5.67 25.17 7.67
C ALA A 111 6.58 23.98 8.01
N LYS A 112 6.36 23.34 9.16
CA LYS A 112 7.01 22.07 9.49
C LYS A 112 6.21 20.93 8.89
N GLY A 113 6.85 20.09 8.08
CA GLY A 113 6.28 18.84 7.61
C GLY A 113 6.96 17.62 8.21
N LYS A 114 6.54 16.46 7.73
CA LYS A 114 7.16 15.16 8.01
C LYS A 114 7.50 14.49 6.68
N LYS A 115 8.73 14.00 6.58
CA LYS A 115 9.12 13.12 5.47
C LYS A 115 8.41 11.78 5.63
N ILE A 116 7.59 11.43 4.66
CA ILE A 116 6.78 10.21 4.63
C ILE A 116 7.16 9.42 3.38
N VAL A 117 7.32 8.11 3.57
CA VAL A 117 7.58 7.19 2.47
C VAL A 117 6.26 6.81 1.83
N ILE A 118 6.11 7.10 0.55
CA ILE A 118 4.96 6.70 -0.28
C ILE A 118 5.44 5.63 -1.25
N ARG A 119 4.83 4.45 -1.19
CA ARG A 119 5.16 3.34 -2.09
C ARG A 119 3.97 2.98 -2.94
N THR A 120 4.23 2.48 -4.13
CA THR A 120 3.23 1.78 -4.93
C THR A 120 3.60 0.30 -4.92
N VAL A 121 2.69 -0.56 -4.45
CA VAL A 121 2.94 -1.98 -4.24
C VAL A 121 1.85 -2.82 -4.89
N THR A 122 2.20 -4.04 -5.26
CA THR A 122 1.22 -5.02 -5.74
C THR A 122 0.47 -5.66 -4.58
N SER A 123 -0.78 -6.07 -4.80
CA SER A 123 -1.61 -6.76 -3.78
C SER A 123 -0.96 -7.99 -3.16
N SER A 124 -0.06 -8.66 -3.88
CA SER A 124 0.73 -9.79 -3.39
C SER A 124 1.78 -9.41 -2.35
N GLU A 125 2.19 -8.14 -2.26
CA GLU A 125 3.09 -7.64 -1.20
C GLU A 125 2.39 -7.51 0.15
N LEU A 126 1.06 -7.31 0.18
CA LEU A 126 0.31 -7.19 1.44
C LEU A 126 0.52 -8.41 2.37
N GLY A 127 0.64 -9.61 1.81
CA GLY A 127 0.84 -10.84 2.58
C GLY A 127 2.23 -10.98 3.21
N LYS A 128 3.21 -10.18 2.78
CA LYS A 128 4.57 -10.17 3.35
C LYS A 128 4.75 -9.13 4.45
N ILE A 129 3.80 -8.22 4.59
CA ILE A 129 3.83 -7.16 5.60
C ILE A 129 3.35 -7.79 6.92
N ARG A 130 4.27 -8.46 7.62
CA ARG A 130 4.11 -8.90 9.02
C ARG A 130 4.73 -7.88 9.96
#